data_AF-A0A4Q3SM96-F1
#
_entry.id   AF-A0A4Q3SM96-F1
#
_cell.length_a   1.000
_cell.length_b   1.000
_cell.length_c   1.000
_cell.angle_alpha   90.00
_cell.angle_beta   90.00
_cell.angle_gamma   90.00
#
_symmetry.space_group_name_H-M   'P 1'
#
loop_
_entity.id
_entity.type
_entity.pdbx_description
1 polymer ?
#
loop_
_entity_poly.entity_id
_entity_poly.type
_entity_poly.pdbx_seq_one_letter_code
_entity_poly.pdbx_strand_id
1 'polypeptide(L)' 'DLEAAVIFRNLDQGNGDKVAVRRLLDRAVFKADQDGRVSVVGTANADTVAALLEWTVEGKAATVALAPLTAVLKVD' A
#
# COMPACT_ATOMS: atom_id res chain seq x y z
N ASP A 1 -0.46 11.85 23.63
CA ASP A 1 -0.65 11.00 22.45
C ASP A 1 0.64 10.43 21.92
N LEU A 2 0.51 9.29 21.23
CA LEU A 2 1.58 8.68 20.45
C LEU A 2 1.22 8.83 18.96
N GLU A 3 2.20 9.18 18.13
CA GLU A 3 1.99 9.23 16.69
C GLU A 3 1.69 7.83 16.14
N ALA A 4 0.63 7.70 15.35
CA ALA A 4 0.19 6.45 14.75
C ALA A 4 -0.28 6.65 13.31
N ALA A 5 -0.36 5.55 12.56
CA ALA A 5 -1.00 5.51 11.26
C ALA A 5 -2.06 4.41 11.23
N VAL A 6 -3.19 4.71 10.60
CA VAL A 6 -4.24 3.71 10.37
C VAL A 6 -3.88 2.90 9.14
N ILE A 7 -3.78 1.58 9.32
CA ILE A 7 -3.63 0.63 8.22
C ILE A 7 -4.96 0.51 7.48
N PHE A 8 -4.99 0.96 6.23
CA PHE A 8 -6.18 0.81 5.39
C PHE A 8 -6.38 -0.64 4.93
N ARG A 9 -5.27 -1.32 4.60
CA ARG A 9 -5.33 -2.66 4.05
C ARG A 9 -4.14 -3.53 4.45
N ASN A 10 -4.43 -4.79 4.72
CA ASN A 10 -3.44 -5.86 4.80
C ASN A 10 -3.35 -6.56 3.44
N LEU A 11 -2.15 -6.57 2.83
CA LEU A 11 -1.84 -7.22 1.56
C LEU A 11 -1.85 -8.74 1.66
N ASP A 12 -1.68 -9.31 2.86
CA ASP A 12 -1.74 -10.76 3.09
C ASP A 12 -3.13 -11.34 2.77
N GLN A 13 -4.18 -10.49 2.72
CA GLN A 13 -5.50 -10.88 2.23
C GLN A 13 -5.52 -11.29 0.75
N GLY A 14 -4.43 -11.02 0.02
CA GLY A 14 -4.21 -11.53 -1.33
C GLY A 14 -3.85 -13.02 -1.37
N ASN A 15 -3.55 -13.65 -0.23
CA ASN A 15 -3.24 -15.09 -0.12
C ASN A 15 -2.16 -15.59 -1.10
N GLY A 16 -1.12 -14.79 -1.36
CA GLY A 16 -0.05 -15.12 -2.30
C GLY A 16 -0.41 -14.95 -3.79
N ASP A 17 -1.65 -14.58 -4.11
CA ASP A 17 -2.04 -14.25 -5.48
C ASP A 17 -1.59 -12.81 -5.82
N LYS A 18 -0.62 -12.71 -6.73
CA LYS A 18 -0.10 -11.44 -7.26
C LYS A 18 -1.21 -10.52 -7.81
N VAL A 19 -2.22 -11.09 -8.48
CA VAL A 19 -3.33 -10.32 -9.04
C VAL A 19 -4.20 -9.75 -7.91
N ALA A 20 -4.42 -10.53 -6.85
CA ALA A 20 -5.15 -10.07 -5.67
C ALA A 20 -4.39 -8.96 -4.92
N VAL A 21 -3.07 -9.11 -4.72
CA VAL A 21 -2.20 -8.08 -4.13
C VAL A 21 -2.25 -6.79 -4.95
N ARG A 22 -2.15 -6.89 -6.28
CA ARG A 22 -2.27 -5.74 -7.17
C ARG A 22 -3.61 -5.01 -7.03
N ARG A 23 -4.72 -5.74 -6.93
CA ARG A 23 -6.06 -5.15 -6.69
C ARG A 23 -6.16 -4.48 -5.31
N LEU A 24 -5.44 -4.98 -4.31
CA LEU A 24 -5.36 -4.34 -3.00
C LEU A 24 -4.58 -3.01 -3.08
N LEU A 25 -3.47 -2.98 -3.83
CA LEU A 25 -2.68 -1.78 -4.09
C LEU A 25 -3.49 -0.73 -4.89
N ASP A 26 -4.19 -1.14 -5.95
CA ASP A 26 -5.04 -0.25 -6.75
C ASP A 26 -6.13 0.42 -5.89
N ARG A 27 -6.75 -0.33 -4.97
CA ARG A 27 -7.72 0.23 -4.01
C ARG A 27 -7.06 1.18 -3.00
N ALA A 28 -5.83 0.90 -2.58
CA ALA A 28 -5.10 1.79 -1.69
C ALA A 28 -4.78 3.13 -2.38
N VAL A 29 -4.35 3.10 -3.64
CA VAL A 29 -4.14 4.32 -4.44
C VAL A 29 -5.42 5.12 -4.58
N PHE A 30 -6.53 4.48 -4.91
CA PHE A 30 -7.81 5.15 -4.97
C PHE A 30 -8.20 5.79 -3.63
N LYS A 31 -7.91 5.12 -2.51
CA LYS A 31 -8.13 5.69 -1.17
C LYS A 31 -7.21 6.87 -0.87
N ALA A 32 -5.94 6.81 -1.31
CA ALA A 32 -4.99 7.91 -1.16
C ALA A 32 -5.41 9.14 -1.96
N ASP A 33 -6.02 8.96 -3.14
CA ASP A 33 -6.56 10.05 -3.94
C ASP A 33 -7.73 10.77 -3.23
N GLN A 34 -8.52 10.03 -2.44
CA GLN A 34 -9.63 10.57 -1.65
C GLN A 34 -9.17 11.23 -0.34
N ASP A 35 -8.25 10.60 0.39
CA ASP A 35 -7.89 10.99 1.76
C ASP A 35 -6.54 11.74 1.84
N GLY A 36 -5.85 11.89 0.71
CA GLY A 36 -4.52 12.49 0.57
C GLY A 36 -3.34 11.59 0.99
N ARG A 37 -3.60 10.51 1.75
CA ARG A 37 -2.60 9.49 2.12
C ARG A 37 -3.27 8.17 2.47
N VAL A 38 -2.51 7.09 2.38
CA VAL A 38 -2.93 5.76 2.82
C VAL A 38 -1.72 5.00 3.35
N SER A 39 -1.93 4.05 4.25
CA SER A 39 -0.91 3.07 4.61
C SER A 39 -1.43 1.65 4.41
N VAL A 40 -0.55 0.76 3.96
CA VAL A 40 -0.82 -0.68 3.81
C VAL A 40 0.27 -1.46 4.54
N VAL A 41 -0.06 -2.68 4.93
CA VAL A 41 0.87 -3.62 5.59
C VAL A 41 0.82 -4.96 4.88
N GLY A 42 1.90 -5.72 4.91
CA GLY A 42 1.92 -7.09 4.40
C GLY A 42 3.24 -7.77 4.73
N THR A 43 3.25 -9.10 4.64
CA THR A 43 4.43 -9.92 4.83
C THR A 43 5.34 -9.83 3.61
N ALA A 44 6.63 -9.59 3.83
CA ALA A 44 7.64 -9.51 2.76
C ALA A 44 8.04 -10.90 2.22
N ASN A 45 7.08 -11.59 1.58
CA ASN A 45 7.32 -12.84 0.85
C ASN A 45 7.61 -12.57 -0.65
N ALA A 46 8.12 -13.57 -1.35
CA ALA A 46 8.54 -13.44 -2.75
C ALA A 46 7.41 -12.95 -3.67
N ASP A 47 6.19 -13.45 -3.50
CA ASP A 47 5.05 -13.07 -4.33
C ASP A 47 4.62 -11.63 -4.10
N THR A 48 4.61 -11.18 -2.85
CA THR A 48 4.26 -9.79 -2.47
C THR A 48 5.31 -8.81 -2.99
N VAL A 49 6.59 -9.13 -2.86
CA VAL A 49 7.68 -8.31 -3.38
C VAL A 49 7.61 -8.22 -4.90
N ALA A 50 7.40 -9.35 -5.59
CA ALA A 50 7.27 -9.37 -7.04
C ALA A 50 6.05 -8.56 -7.51
N ALA A 51 4.89 -8.74 -6.87
CA ALA A 51 3.67 -7.98 -7.18
C ALA A 51 3.87 -6.47 -6.98
N LEU A 52 4.56 -6.06 -5.91
CA LEU A 52 4.87 -4.65 -5.67
C LEU A 52 5.79 -4.07 -6.76
N LEU A 53 6.86 -4.78 -7.12
CA LEU A 53 7.79 -4.36 -8.17
C LEU A 53 7.10 -4.26 -9.53
N GLU A 54 6.38 -5.31 -9.95
CA GLU A 54 5.59 -5.32 -11.18
C GLU A 54 4.59 -4.14 -11.22
N TRP A 55 3.86 -3.92 -10.13
CA TRP A 55 2.89 -2.83 -10.01
C TRP A 55 3.53 -1.43 -10.13
N THR A 56 4.74 -1.24 -9.61
CA THR A 56 5.48 0.02 -9.77
C THR A 56 5.95 0.25 -11.21
N VAL A 57 6.40 -0.80 -11.90
CA VAL A 57 6.90 -0.72 -13.29
C VAL A 57 5.78 -0.38 -14.28
N GLU A 58 4.58 -0.88 -14.05
CA GLU A 58 3.40 -0.62 -14.89
C GLU A 58 2.90 0.84 -14.81
N GLY A 59 3.54 1.70 -14.02
CA GLY A 59 3.17 3.11 -13.89
C GLY A 59 1.93 3.34 -13.03
N LYS A 60 1.36 2.31 -12.39
CA LYS A 60 0.22 2.47 -11.47
C LYS A 60 0.58 3.16 -10.17
N ALA A 61 1.86 3.12 -9.80
CA ALA A 61 2.40 3.97 -8.74
C ALA A 61 2.57 5.45 -9.16
N ALA A 62 2.46 5.81 -10.45
CA ALA A 62 2.77 7.17 -10.91
C ALA A 62 1.76 8.23 -10.41
N THR A 63 0.58 7.81 -9.94
CA THR A 63 -0.43 8.72 -9.40
C THR A 63 -0.27 8.96 -7.89
N VAL A 64 0.68 8.30 -7.23
CA VAL A 64 0.94 8.45 -5.78
C VAL A 64 2.42 8.51 -5.49
N ALA A 65 2.80 9.28 -4.46
CA ALA A 65 4.17 9.22 -3.95
C ALA A 65 4.30 8.03 -2.99
N LEU A 66 5.13 7.05 -3.33
CA LEU A 66 5.59 6.06 -2.36
C LEU A 66 6.49 6.76 -1.34
N ALA A 67 6.16 6.64 -0.06
CA ALA A 67 6.84 7.34 1.03
C ALA A 67 7.14 6.40 2.20
N PRO A 68 8.11 6.75 3.06
CA PRO A 68 8.31 6.07 4.34
C PRO A 68 7.05 6.15 5.22
N LEU A 69 6.81 5.13 6.07
CA LEU A 69 5.67 5.11 6.98
C LEU A 69 5.62 6.33 7.91
N THR A 70 6.79 6.88 8.29
CA THR A 70 6.88 8.08 9.13
C THR A 70 6.21 9.31 8.52
N ALA A 71 6.02 9.36 7.19
CA ALA A 71 5.35 10.48 6.51
C ALA A 71 3.82 10.50 6.76
N VAL A 72 3.25 9.41 7.25
CA VAL A 72 1.79 9.28 7.49
C VAL A 72 1.43 9.13 8.98
N LEU A 73 2.43 9.09 9.86
CA LEU A 73 2.22 9.06 11.31
C LEU A 73 1.69 10.42 11.78
N LYS A 74 0.67 10.40 12.64
CA LYS A 74 0.05 11.60 13.23
C LYS A 74 -0.40 11.33 14.66
N VAL A 75 -0.38 12.39 15.46
CA VAL A 75 -1.19 12.48 16.67
C VAL A 75 -2.61 12.86 16.25
N ASP A 76 -3.60 12.10 16.72
CA ASP A 76 -5.02 12.43 16.56
C ASP A 76 -5.46 13.56 17.50
#